data_AF-A0A1C5RPA6-F1
#
_entry.id   AF-A0A1C5RPA6-F1
#
_cell.length_a   1.000
_cell.length_b   1.000
_cell.length_c   1.000
_cell.angle_alpha   90.00
_cell.angle_beta   90.00
_cell.angle_gamma   90.00
#
_symmetry.space_group_name_H-M   'P 1'
#
loop_
_entity.id
_entity.type
_entity.pdbx_description
1 polymer ?
#
loop_
_entity_poly.entity_id
_entity_poly.type
_entity_poly.pdbx_seq_one_letter_code
_entity_poly.pdbx_strand_id
1 'polypeptide(L)'
;MNKQIKEEKNCFLRDYSLQKEVEKLDLSEKIRAQLNLANIRILLPKKDISKKNNRFNVFVSEALEISGEYRICYLEIDEYDIKIAEFKGARGDRYSGFYKMLVAFLDGQVEYKNEKNKLILKIQELERLLNIFNDISCLYKDGKCEVRSTAKTFTKKIGGESCEYPIKYYELIDNKIGKELDVIHKTWIDIRTEIEEQCKVLIEGTGDQFVSAYKEIQQMKQYLEKILNDNNERKLALEKNRGIQF
;
A
#
# COMPACT_ATOMS: atom_id res chain seq x y z
N MET A 1 6.72 24.08 -29.13
CA MET A 1 6.01 25.27 -28.60
C MET A 1 4.53 24.94 -28.49
N ASN A 2 4.06 24.78 -27.26
CA ASN A 2 2.68 24.84 -26.75
C ASN A 2 1.54 24.21 -27.59
N LYS A 3 1.29 22.92 -27.40
CA LYS A 3 -0.09 22.42 -27.32
C LYS A 3 -0.41 22.22 -25.86
N GLN A 4 -1.11 23.20 -25.31
CA GLN A 4 -1.64 23.22 -23.96
C GLN A 4 -2.22 21.85 -23.61
N ILE A 5 -1.66 21.27 -22.55
CA ILE A 5 -2.31 20.25 -21.74
C ILE A 5 -3.65 20.87 -21.36
N LYS A 6 -4.73 20.39 -22.00
CA LYS A 6 -6.08 20.66 -21.53
C LYS A 6 -6.17 19.98 -20.17
N GLU A 7 -5.93 20.73 -19.12
CA GLU A 7 -6.33 20.36 -17.78
C GLU A 7 -7.84 20.11 -17.84
N GLU A 8 -8.26 18.84 -17.83
CA GLU A 8 -9.64 18.46 -17.59
C GLU A 8 -10.00 18.82 -16.15
N LYS A 9 -10.24 20.10 -15.88
CA LYS A 9 -10.95 20.57 -14.69
C LYS A 9 -12.43 20.25 -14.83
N ASN A 10 -12.77 18.97 -14.82
CA ASN A 10 -14.08 18.52 -14.37
C ASN A 10 -13.95 18.02 -12.93
N CYS A 11 -13.48 18.91 -12.04
CA CYS A 11 -13.58 18.71 -10.62
C CYS A 11 -15.08 18.74 -10.27
N PHE A 12 -15.71 17.57 -10.20
CA PHE A 12 -17.05 17.42 -9.62
C PHE A 12 -16.96 17.71 -8.12
N LEU A 13 -16.91 19.00 -7.76
CA LEU A 13 -17.34 19.49 -6.46
C LEU A 13 -18.87 19.39 -6.41
N ARG A 14 -19.40 18.16 -6.34
CA ARG A 14 -20.78 17.98 -5.87
C ARG A 14 -20.81 18.33 -4.39
N ASP A 15 -21.93 18.87 -3.92
CA ASP A 15 -22.36 18.80 -2.52
C ASP A 15 -22.36 17.33 -2.09
N TYR A 16 -21.20 16.85 -1.67
CA TYR A 16 -21.00 15.49 -1.21
C TYR A 16 -21.20 15.46 0.30
N SER A 17 -22.11 14.60 0.74
CA SER A 17 -22.30 14.28 2.16
C SER A 17 -22.28 12.77 2.29
N LEU A 18 -21.36 12.27 3.12
CA LEU A 18 -21.27 10.84 3.43
C LEU A 18 -22.62 10.31 3.94
N GLN A 19 -23.26 11.07 4.84
CA GLN A 19 -24.58 10.76 5.37
C GLN A 19 -25.62 10.56 4.25
N LYS A 20 -25.73 11.51 3.31
CA LYS A 20 -26.68 11.40 2.19
C LYS A 20 -26.43 10.18 1.30
N GLU A 21 -25.18 9.77 1.11
CA GLU A 21 -24.86 8.58 0.33
C GLU A 21 -25.14 7.28 1.10
N VAL A 22 -24.81 7.24 2.39
CA VAL A 22 -25.06 6.09 3.27
C VAL A 22 -26.56 5.83 3.46
N GLU A 23 -27.38 6.87 3.55
CA GLU A 23 -28.85 6.75 3.65
C GLU A 23 -29.49 6.02 2.46
N LYS A 24 -28.84 6.05 1.29
CA LYS A 24 -29.32 5.33 0.10
C LYS A 24 -29.07 3.82 0.19
N LEU A 25 -28.19 3.37 1.08
CA LEU A 25 -27.79 1.97 1.19
C LEU A 25 -28.86 1.13 1.90
N ASP A 26 -29.14 -0.02 1.30
CA ASP A 26 -30.04 -1.03 1.83
C ASP A 26 -29.30 -1.94 2.85
N LEU A 27 -28.99 -1.34 4.00
CA LEU A 27 -28.23 -1.92 5.11
C LEU A 27 -28.97 -1.66 6.44
N SER A 28 -28.61 -2.40 7.49
CA SER A 28 -29.17 -2.15 8.82
C SER A 28 -28.76 -0.77 9.35
N GLU A 29 -29.57 -0.18 10.23
CA GLU A 29 -29.26 1.11 10.87
C GLU A 29 -27.91 1.09 11.59
N LYS A 30 -27.59 -0.02 12.27
CA LYS A 30 -26.30 -0.21 12.94
C LYS A 30 -25.12 -0.07 11.98
N ILE A 31 -25.19 -0.72 10.81
CA ILE A 31 -24.11 -0.67 9.80
C ILE A 31 -24.01 0.74 9.21
N ARG A 32 -25.16 1.37 8.89
CA ARG A 32 -25.18 2.75 8.38
C ARG A 32 -24.58 3.74 9.38
N ALA A 33 -24.89 3.60 10.67
CA ALA A 33 -24.32 4.44 11.72
C ALA A 33 -22.79 4.31 11.79
N GLN A 34 -22.26 3.08 11.73
CA GLN A 34 -20.80 2.86 11.70
C GLN A 34 -20.15 3.47 10.45
N LEU A 35 -20.76 3.31 9.27
CA LEU A 35 -20.26 3.90 8.03
C LEU A 35 -20.20 5.43 8.09
N ASN A 36 -21.20 6.07 8.71
CA ASN A 36 -21.25 7.53 8.85
C ASN A 36 -20.15 8.10 9.77
N LEU A 37 -19.54 7.28 10.62
CA LEU A 37 -18.42 7.67 11.49
C LEU A 37 -17.05 7.51 10.80
N ALA A 38 -16.99 6.84 9.66
CA ALA A 38 -15.73 6.61 8.96
C ALA A 38 -15.25 7.87 8.21
N ASN A 39 -13.95 8.13 8.30
CA ASN A 39 -13.24 9.18 7.57
C ASN A 39 -12.98 8.74 6.13
N ILE A 40 -14.04 8.57 5.34
CA ILE A 40 -14.00 8.09 3.96
C ILE A 40 -14.98 8.85 3.07
N ARG A 41 -14.82 8.70 1.75
CA ARG A 41 -15.88 8.98 0.78
C ARG A 41 -16.39 7.68 0.17
N ILE A 42 -17.69 7.60 -0.10
CA ILE A 42 -18.30 6.48 -0.81
C ILE A 42 -18.98 6.96 -2.08
N LEU A 43 -19.02 6.10 -3.09
CA LEU A 43 -19.81 6.34 -4.29
C LEU A 43 -20.59 5.08 -4.66
N LEU A 44 -21.91 5.22 -4.75
CA LEU A 44 -22.77 4.15 -5.18
C LEU A 44 -22.65 3.94 -6.71
N PRO A 45 -22.64 2.69 -7.19
CA PRO A 45 -22.74 2.42 -8.62
C PRO A 45 -24.07 2.93 -9.18
N LYS A 46 -24.18 3.01 -10.52
CA LYS A 46 -25.46 3.33 -11.16
C LYS A 46 -26.51 2.31 -10.70
N LYS A 47 -27.63 2.84 -10.16
CA LYS A 47 -28.70 2.05 -9.58
C LYS A 47 -29.27 1.09 -10.63
N ASP A 48 -29.14 -0.21 -10.34
CA ASP A 48 -29.94 -1.25 -10.97
C ASP A 48 -31.12 -1.50 -10.03
N ILE A 49 -32.33 -1.13 -10.44
CA ILE A 49 -33.53 -1.17 -9.59
C ILE A 49 -33.81 -2.60 -9.08
N SER A 50 -33.32 -3.62 -9.79
CA SER A 50 -33.51 -5.04 -9.46
C SER A 50 -32.57 -5.57 -8.38
N LYS A 51 -31.56 -4.80 -7.95
CA LYS A 51 -30.52 -5.29 -7.03
C LYS A 51 -30.54 -4.56 -5.70
N LYS A 52 -30.23 -5.32 -4.64
CA LYS A 52 -29.96 -4.79 -3.30
C LYS A 52 -28.91 -3.67 -3.39
N ASN A 53 -29.20 -2.54 -2.77
CA ASN A 53 -28.29 -1.39 -2.82
C ASN A 53 -27.27 -1.44 -1.68
N ASN A 54 -26.41 -2.45 -1.71
CA ASN A 54 -25.43 -2.72 -0.66
C ASN A 54 -23.99 -2.70 -1.16
N ARG A 55 -23.76 -2.13 -2.34
CA ARG A 55 -22.46 -2.09 -3.00
C ARG A 55 -22.04 -0.65 -3.27
N PHE A 56 -20.78 -0.35 -3.03
CA PHE A 56 -20.24 1.00 -3.21
C PHE A 56 -18.73 0.98 -3.37
N ASN A 57 -18.20 2.03 -4.00
CA ASN A 57 -16.77 2.30 -4.03
C ASN A 57 -16.39 3.10 -2.79
N VAL A 58 -15.23 2.80 -2.21
CA VAL A 58 -14.65 3.53 -1.08
C VAL A 58 -13.42 4.30 -1.56
N PHE A 59 -13.32 5.55 -1.14
CA PHE A 59 -12.23 6.47 -1.45
C PHE A 59 -11.71 7.12 -0.16
N VAL A 60 -10.48 7.62 -0.22
CA VAL A 60 -9.93 8.45 0.86
C VAL A 60 -10.80 9.70 1.07
N SER A 61 -10.90 10.19 2.32
CA SER A 61 -11.80 11.30 2.65
C SER A 61 -11.51 12.60 1.92
N GLU A 62 -10.25 12.86 1.57
CA GLU A 62 -9.80 14.06 0.86
C GLU A 62 -9.68 13.86 -0.67
N ALA A 63 -10.27 12.79 -1.23
CA ALA A 63 -10.23 12.53 -2.66
C ALA A 63 -10.67 13.76 -3.48
N LEU A 64 -9.76 14.27 -4.31
CA LEU A 64 -9.98 15.48 -5.13
C LEU A 64 -10.99 15.23 -6.25
N GLU A 65 -11.06 14.00 -6.74
CA GLU A 65 -11.97 13.56 -7.80
C GLU A 65 -12.33 12.08 -7.64
N ILE A 66 -13.36 11.65 -8.37
CA ILE A 66 -13.76 10.24 -8.45
C ILE A 66 -12.91 9.58 -9.53
N SER A 67 -11.72 9.12 -9.15
CA SER A 67 -10.82 8.37 -10.04
C SER A 67 -10.23 7.15 -9.35
N GLY A 68 -9.62 6.26 -10.14
CA GLY A 68 -8.93 5.08 -9.61
C GLY A 68 -7.77 5.43 -8.67
N GLU A 69 -7.16 6.61 -8.83
CA GLU A 69 -6.05 7.09 -7.99
C GLU A 69 -6.46 7.18 -6.51
N TYR A 70 -7.59 7.81 -6.21
CA TYR A 70 -8.06 8.02 -4.83
C TYR A 70 -8.89 6.85 -4.26
N ARG A 71 -9.11 5.79 -5.04
CA ARG A 71 -9.97 4.67 -4.63
C ARG A 71 -9.20 3.70 -3.73
N ILE A 72 -9.83 3.36 -2.62
CA ILE A 72 -9.39 2.30 -1.70
C ILE A 72 -9.84 0.95 -2.25
N CYS A 73 -11.14 0.71 -2.35
CA CYS A 73 -11.67 -0.57 -2.82
C CYS A 73 -13.11 -0.45 -3.35
N TYR A 74 -13.63 -1.55 -3.88
CA TYR A 74 -15.05 -1.77 -4.06
C TYR A 74 -15.55 -2.72 -2.97
N LEU A 75 -16.68 -2.38 -2.37
CA LEU A 75 -17.19 -3.04 -1.18
C LEU A 75 -18.66 -3.44 -1.37
N GLU A 76 -19.00 -4.63 -0.90
CA GLU A 76 -20.36 -5.18 -0.86
C GLU A 76 -20.62 -5.73 0.54
N ILE A 77 -21.61 -5.18 1.24
CA ILE A 77 -21.99 -5.60 2.61
C ILE A 77 -23.28 -6.40 2.54
N ASP A 78 -23.20 -7.69 2.83
CA ASP A 78 -24.36 -8.54 3.05
C ASP A 78 -24.65 -8.64 4.56
N GLU A 79 -25.64 -9.44 4.95
CA GLU A 79 -26.05 -9.57 6.36
C GLU A 79 -24.96 -10.16 7.25
N TYR A 80 -24.18 -11.11 6.73
CA TYR A 80 -23.16 -11.85 7.49
C TYR A 80 -21.73 -11.60 7.05
N ASP A 81 -21.53 -11.12 5.83
CA ASP A 81 -20.22 -11.05 5.20
C ASP A 81 -20.01 -9.69 4.51
N ILE A 82 -18.75 -9.25 4.50
CA ILE A 82 -18.27 -8.08 3.78
C ILE A 82 -17.35 -8.59 2.67
N LYS A 83 -17.66 -8.25 1.43
CA LYS A 83 -16.88 -8.61 0.26
C LYS A 83 -16.10 -7.38 -0.21
N ILE A 84 -14.78 -7.52 -0.28
CA ILE A 84 -13.86 -6.49 -0.73
C ILE A 84 -13.24 -6.95 -2.05
N ALA A 85 -13.27 -6.08 -3.05
CA ALA A 85 -12.64 -6.33 -4.34
C ALA A 85 -11.83 -5.12 -4.79
N GLU A 86 -10.76 -5.38 -5.54
CA GLU A 86 -10.17 -4.35 -6.39
C GLU A 86 -11.20 -4.01 -7.49
N PHE A 87 -11.55 -2.74 -7.64
CA PHE A 87 -12.51 -2.36 -8.67
C PHE A 87 -11.88 -2.52 -10.05
N LYS A 88 -12.40 -3.45 -10.85
CA LYS A 88 -12.03 -3.66 -12.25
C LYS A 88 -13.18 -3.21 -13.13
N GLY A 89 -13.28 -1.90 -13.36
CA GLY A 89 -14.37 -1.31 -14.14
C GLY A 89 -14.29 -1.58 -15.63
N ALA A 90 -15.44 -1.61 -16.30
CA ALA A 90 -15.55 -1.83 -17.75
C ALA A 90 -15.06 -0.66 -18.64
N ARG A 91 -14.71 0.51 -18.06
CA ARG A 91 -14.44 1.76 -18.80
C ARG A 91 -13.14 2.49 -18.40
N GLY A 92 -12.12 1.75 -17.98
CA GLY A 92 -10.74 2.25 -18.06
C GLY A 92 -10.16 2.89 -16.80
N ASP A 93 -10.84 2.95 -15.66
CA ASP A 93 -10.13 3.12 -14.38
C ASP A 93 -9.88 1.72 -13.82
N ARG A 94 -8.80 1.09 -14.30
CA ARG A 94 -8.52 -0.35 -14.11
C ARG A 94 -7.71 -0.67 -12.85
N TYR A 95 -7.67 0.23 -11.88
CA TYR A 95 -6.99 -0.03 -10.62
C TYR A 95 -7.56 0.86 -9.51
N SER A 96 -7.33 0.43 -8.27
CA SER A 96 -7.57 1.20 -7.06
C SER A 96 -6.22 1.54 -6.44
N GLY A 97 -5.86 2.82 -6.41
CA GLY A 97 -4.53 3.27 -6.01
C GLY A 97 -4.13 2.77 -4.63
N PHE A 98 -5.07 2.73 -3.68
CA PHE A 98 -4.81 2.31 -2.31
C PHE A 98 -5.13 0.83 -2.03
N TYR A 99 -5.56 0.05 -3.02
CA TYR A 99 -5.99 -1.34 -2.77
C TYR A 99 -4.85 -2.23 -2.25
N LYS A 100 -3.64 -2.07 -2.77
CA LYS A 100 -2.47 -2.81 -2.26
C LYS A 100 -2.17 -2.47 -0.80
N MET A 101 -2.28 -1.20 -0.44
CA MET A 101 -2.11 -0.75 0.94
C MET A 101 -3.19 -1.33 1.85
N LEU A 102 -4.46 -1.32 1.41
CA LEU A 102 -5.53 -1.98 2.13
C LEU A 102 -5.24 -3.47 2.39
N VAL A 103 -4.82 -4.22 1.37
CA VAL A 103 -4.48 -5.65 1.53
C VAL A 103 -3.38 -5.83 2.57
N ALA A 104 -2.31 -5.03 2.50
CA ALA A 104 -1.20 -5.10 3.46
C ALA A 104 -1.63 -4.76 4.91
N PHE A 105 -2.60 -3.87 5.10
CA PHE A 105 -3.12 -3.55 6.43
C PHE A 105 -4.09 -4.61 6.96
N LEU A 106 -4.83 -5.27 6.07
CA LEU A 106 -5.69 -6.39 6.45
C LEU A 106 -4.87 -7.60 6.90
N ASP A 107 -3.74 -7.85 6.22
CA ASP A 107 -2.80 -8.91 6.56
C ASP A 107 -2.26 -8.73 7.98
N GLY A 108 -2.72 -9.59 8.89
CA GLY A 108 -2.33 -9.59 10.31
C GLY A 108 -3.22 -8.79 11.25
N GLN A 109 -4.23 -8.06 10.75
CA GLN A 109 -5.19 -7.32 11.60
C GLN A 109 -6.60 -7.89 11.56
N VAL A 110 -6.98 -8.55 10.46
CA VAL A 110 -8.36 -8.99 10.23
C VAL A 110 -8.36 -10.40 9.63
N GLU A 111 -9.23 -11.28 10.13
CA GLU A 111 -9.44 -12.59 9.53
C GLU A 111 -10.30 -12.47 8.27
N TYR A 112 -9.79 -12.97 7.15
CA TYR A 112 -10.53 -12.98 5.89
C TYR A 112 -10.24 -14.24 5.06
N LYS A 113 -11.18 -14.60 4.18
CA LYS A 113 -10.99 -15.63 3.15
C LYS A 113 -10.72 -14.97 1.81
N ASN A 114 -9.82 -15.55 1.02
CA ASN A 114 -9.60 -15.13 -0.36
C ASN A 114 -10.35 -16.09 -1.31
N GLU A 115 -11.38 -15.59 -1.97
CA GLU A 115 -12.18 -16.36 -2.92
C GLU A 115 -12.39 -15.58 -4.22
N LYS A 116 -12.04 -16.17 -5.36
CA LYS A 116 -12.25 -15.58 -6.70
C LYS A 116 -11.73 -14.13 -6.82
N ASN A 117 -10.57 -13.83 -6.24
CA ASN A 117 -9.98 -12.48 -6.18
C ASN A 117 -10.81 -11.46 -5.38
N LYS A 118 -11.59 -11.92 -4.39
CA LYS A 118 -12.28 -11.09 -3.41
C LYS A 118 -11.84 -11.50 -2.02
N LEU A 119 -11.68 -10.53 -1.14
CA LEU A 119 -11.51 -10.78 0.29
C LEU A 119 -12.90 -10.82 0.91
N ILE A 120 -13.19 -11.89 1.65
CA ILE A 120 -14.47 -12.10 2.32
C ILE A 120 -14.20 -12.07 3.82
N LEU A 121 -14.71 -11.02 4.46
CA LEU A 121 -14.63 -10.80 5.90
C LEU A 121 -16.00 -11.11 6.51
N LYS A 122 -16.00 -11.48 7.80
CA LYS A 122 -17.24 -11.56 8.58
C LYS A 122 -17.72 -10.16 8.95
N ILE A 123 -19.04 -9.95 9.06
CA ILE A 123 -19.62 -8.64 9.39
C ILE A 123 -19.13 -8.08 10.74
N GLN A 124 -18.73 -8.96 11.66
CA GLN A 124 -18.11 -8.60 12.94
C GLN A 124 -16.81 -7.79 12.77
N GLU A 125 -16.09 -7.97 11.65
CA GLU A 125 -14.84 -7.27 11.36
C GLU A 125 -15.07 -5.87 10.75
N LEU A 126 -16.33 -5.42 10.60
CA LEU A 126 -16.66 -4.13 9.99
C LEU A 126 -15.93 -2.97 10.69
N GLU A 127 -15.94 -2.94 12.03
CA GLU A 127 -15.29 -1.86 12.78
C GLU A 127 -13.78 -1.79 12.52
N ARG A 128 -13.09 -2.93 12.52
CA ARG A 128 -11.66 -2.99 12.22
C ARG A 128 -11.37 -2.56 10.78
N LEU A 129 -12.21 -2.99 9.83
CA LEU A 129 -12.10 -2.57 8.44
C LEU A 129 -12.26 -1.05 8.28
N LEU A 130 -13.23 -0.44 8.98
CA LEU A 130 -13.43 1.00 8.96
C LEU A 130 -12.25 1.75 9.57
N ASN A 131 -11.65 1.23 10.64
CA ASN A 131 -10.42 1.80 11.21
C ASN A 131 -9.27 1.77 10.20
N ILE A 132 -9.08 0.67 9.47
CA ILE A 132 -8.08 0.60 8.39
C ILE A 132 -8.36 1.65 7.30
N PHE A 133 -9.62 1.86 6.91
CA PHE A 133 -9.94 2.92 5.95
C PHE A 133 -9.64 4.32 6.48
N ASN A 134 -9.88 4.54 7.77
CA ASN A 134 -9.53 5.80 8.44
C ASN A 134 -8.02 6.01 8.43
N ASP A 135 -7.23 4.98 8.76
CA ASP A 135 -5.78 5.02 8.75
C ASP A 135 -5.24 5.36 7.36
N ILE A 136 -5.74 4.69 6.32
CA ILE A 136 -5.37 4.99 4.93
C ILE A 136 -5.69 6.44 4.56
N SER A 137 -6.86 6.94 4.96
CA SER A 137 -7.26 8.32 4.70
C SER A 137 -6.40 9.34 5.45
N CYS A 138 -6.01 9.03 6.70
CA CYS A 138 -5.08 9.83 7.49
C CYS A 138 -3.67 9.82 6.87
N LEU A 139 -3.17 8.67 6.42
CA LEU A 139 -1.87 8.57 5.75
C LEU A 139 -1.82 9.42 4.48
N TYR A 140 -2.90 9.41 3.69
CA TYR A 140 -3.02 10.27 2.52
C TYR A 140 -3.03 11.75 2.90
N LYS A 141 -3.87 12.14 3.86
CA LYS A 141 -3.97 13.51 4.36
C LYS A 141 -2.65 14.04 4.92
N ASP A 142 -1.94 13.21 5.67
CA ASP A 142 -0.66 13.55 6.29
C ASP A 142 0.51 13.56 5.29
N GLY A 143 0.26 13.21 4.02
CA GLY A 143 1.31 13.10 3.01
C GLY A 143 2.33 12.00 3.32
N LYS A 144 1.91 10.92 4.00
CA LYS A 144 2.75 9.78 4.39
C LYS A 144 2.75 8.64 3.37
N CYS A 145 2.11 8.84 2.22
CA CYS A 145 2.12 7.89 1.12
C CYS A 145 2.39 8.60 -0.20
N GLU A 146 3.07 7.91 -1.11
CA GLU A 146 3.40 8.43 -2.43
C GLU A 146 2.91 7.50 -3.53
N VAL A 147 2.60 8.08 -4.68
CA VAL A 147 2.12 7.34 -5.85
C VAL A 147 3.31 6.81 -6.64
N ARG A 148 3.34 5.49 -6.86
CA ARG A 148 4.27 4.81 -7.77
C ARG A 148 3.59 4.36 -9.03
N SER A 149 4.37 4.27 -10.11
CA SER A 149 3.94 3.70 -11.39
C SER A 149 4.60 2.35 -11.61
N THR A 150 3.85 1.39 -12.14
CA THR A 150 4.39 0.09 -12.56
C THR A 150 4.70 0.07 -14.05
N ALA A 151 5.49 -0.91 -14.50
CA ALA A 151 5.72 -1.17 -15.91
C ALA A 151 4.48 -1.74 -16.65
N LYS A 152 3.47 -2.22 -15.91
CA LYS A 152 2.22 -2.73 -16.49
C LYS A 152 1.30 -1.56 -16.83
N THR A 153 0.67 -1.62 -18.00
CA THR A 153 -0.29 -0.60 -18.45
C THR A 153 -1.71 -1.13 -18.53
N PHE A 154 -2.66 -0.21 -18.63
CA PHE A 154 -4.03 -0.49 -19.01
C PHE A 154 -4.53 0.49 -20.06
N THR A 155 -5.39 0.00 -20.94
CA THR A 155 -6.05 0.83 -21.95
C THR A 155 -7.26 1.56 -21.38
N LYS A 156 -7.29 2.88 -21.57
CA LYS A 156 -8.44 3.76 -21.29
C LYS A 156 -8.91 4.40 -22.61
N LYS A 157 -10.23 4.46 -22.81
CA LYS A 157 -10.82 5.17 -23.96
C LYS A 157 -11.19 6.58 -23.57
N ILE A 158 -10.59 7.58 -24.22
CA ILE A 158 -10.85 9.01 -23.99
C ILE A 158 -11.20 9.62 -25.33
N GLY A 159 -12.38 10.24 -25.45
CA GLY A 159 -12.82 10.85 -26.71
C GLY A 159 -12.92 9.90 -27.91
N GLY A 160 -13.00 8.57 -27.68
CA GLY A 160 -13.01 7.55 -28.74
C GLY A 160 -11.62 6.98 -29.08
N GLU A 161 -10.54 7.62 -28.62
CA GLU A 161 -9.16 7.15 -28.79
C GLU A 161 -8.77 6.19 -27.65
N SER A 162 -7.93 5.21 -27.96
CA SER A 162 -7.41 4.25 -26.97
C SER A 162 -6.01 4.67 -26.54
N CYS A 163 -5.87 5.02 -25.26
CA CYS A 163 -4.62 5.45 -24.66
C CYS A 163 -4.15 4.43 -23.62
N GLU A 164 -2.85 4.12 -23.61
CA GLU A 164 -2.22 3.26 -22.61
C GLU A 164 -1.73 4.08 -21.41
N TYR A 165 -2.12 3.69 -20.20
CA TYR A 165 -1.72 4.33 -18.96
C TYR A 165 -1.01 3.35 -18.04
N PRO A 166 0.09 3.75 -17.36
CA PRO A 166 0.72 2.90 -16.36
C PRO A 166 -0.24 2.65 -15.18
N ILE A 167 -0.26 1.43 -14.66
CA ILE A 167 -0.95 1.14 -13.41
C ILE A 167 -0.17 1.83 -12.29
N LYS A 168 -0.86 2.66 -11.51
CA LYS A 168 -0.30 3.33 -10.34
C LYS A 168 -0.77 2.67 -9.04
N TYR A 169 0.00 2.83 -7.96
CA TYR A 169 -0.42 2.42 -6.61
C TYR A 169 0.23 3.33 -5.58
N TYR A 170 -0.39 3.46 -4.40
CA TYR A 170 0.19 4.15 -3.26
C TYR A 170 1.03 3.19 -2.43
N GLU A 171 2.19 3.66 -2.00
CA GLU A 171 3.02 3.02 -0.98
C GLU A 171 3.29 4.01 0.15
N LEU A 172 3.60 3.50 1.35
CA LEU A 172 4.05 4.34 2.44
C LEU A 172 5.36 5.00 2.05
N ILE A 173 5.49 6.29 2.35
CA ILE A 173 6.77 6.96 2.28
C ILE A 173 7.59 6.37 3.42
N ASP A 174 8.60 5.58 3.07
CA ASP A 174 9.57 5.11 4.03
C ASP A 174 10.17 6.33 4.73
N ASN A 175 9.82 6.53 6.00
CA ASN A 175 10.60 7.37 6.89
C ASN A 175 12.05 6.90 6.74
N LYS A 176 12.99 7.81 6.48
CA LYS A 176 14.42 7.55 6.14
C LYS A 176 15.11 6.39 6.89
N ILE A 177 14.62 6.05 8.08
CA ILE A 177 14.97 4.88 8.90
C ILE A 177 14.78 3.54 8.16
N GLY A 178 13.67 3.35 7.44
CA GLY A 178 13.39 2.14 6.65
C GLY A 178 14.39 1.96 5.50
N LYS A 179 14.69 3.05 4.78
CA LYS A 179 15.71 3.06 3.73
C LYS A 179 17.11 2.74 4.25
N GLU A 180 17.50 3.22 5.43
CA GLU A 180 18.79 2.85 6.05
C GLU A 180 18.83 1.37 6.45
N LEU A 181 17.76 0.84 7.04
CA LEU A 181 17.64 -0.59 7.36
C LEU A 181 17.68 -1.46 6.10
N ASP A 182 17.03 -1.03 5.02
CA ASP A 182 16.96 -1.75 3.75
C ASP A 182 18.30 -1.70 2.99
N VAL A 183 19.05 -0.59 3.10
CA VAL A 183 20.44 -0.48 2.62
C VAL A 183 21.37 -1.38 3.44
N ILE A 184 21.25 -1.39 4.78
CA ILE A 184 22.04 -2.28 5.64
C ILE A 184 21.73 -3.75 5.33
N HIS A 185 20.46 -4.09 5.12
CA HIS A 185 20.03 -5.45 4.80
C HIS A 185 20.52 -5.92 3.43
N LYS A 186 20.44 -5.07 2.39
CA LYS A 186 21.01 -5.36 1.07
C LYS A 186 22.53 -5.50 1.13
N THR A 187 23.21 -4.58 1.81
CA THR A 187 24.67 -4.67 2.04
C THR A 187 25.06 -5.97 2.74
N TRP A 188 24.24 -6.45 3.70
CA TRP A 188 24.46 -7.72 4.38
C TRP A 188 24.29 -8.94 3.47
N ILE A 189 23.28 -8.93 2.58
CA ILE A 189 23.06 -9.98 1.58
C ILE A 189 24.24 -10.03 0.58
N ASP A 190 24.72 -8.87 0.13
CA ASP A 190 25.83 -8.77 -0.80
C ASP A 190 27.13 -9.31 -0.17
N ILE A 191 27.46 -8.88 1.05
CA ILE A 191 28.63 -9.40 1.80
C ILE A 191 28.53 -10.91 2.01
N ARG A 192 27.35 -11.42 2.34
CA ARG A 192 27.16 -12.87 2.52
C ARG A 192 27.42 -13.63 1.23
N THR A 193 26.93 -13.13 0.11
CA THR A 193 27.11 -13.74 -1.21
C THR A 193 28.59 -13.75 -1.60
N GLU A 194 29.29 -12.63 -1.38
CA GLU A 194 30.73 -12.50 -1.60
C GLU A 194 31.52 -13.50 -0.73
N ILE A 195 31.18 -13.64 0.55
CA ILE A 195 31.81 -14.64 1.44
C ILE A 195 31.58 -16.06 0.93
N GLU A 196 30.36 -16.40 0.50
CA GLU A 196 30.03 -17.73 -0.04
C GLU A 196 30.83 -18.04 -1.32
N GLU A 197 31.00 -17.08 -2.21
CA GLU A 197 31.85 -17.21 -3.41
C GLU A 197 33.34 -17.37 -3.07
N GLN A 198 33.86 -16.58 -2.13
CA GLN A 198 35.25 -16.67 -1.70
C GLN A 198 35.52 -17.98 -0.95
N CYS A 199 34.57 -18.49 -0.16
CA CYS A 199 34.68 -19.81 0.46
C CYS A 199 34.77 -20.93 -0.57
N LYS A 200 34.05 -20.80 -1.70
CA LYS A 200 34.16 -21.75 -2.82
C LYS A 200 35.54 -21.72 -3.46
N VAL A 201 36.12 -20.53 -3.67
CA VAL A 201 37.49 -20.37 -4.17
C VAL A 201 38.52 -20.96 -3.21
N LEU A 202 38.31 -20.85 -1.88
CA LEU A 202 39.19 -21.45 -0.88
C LEU A 202 39.13 -22.98 -0.85
N ILE A 203 38.00 -23.58 -1.24
CA ILE A 203 37.80 -25.04 -1.29
C ILE A 203 38.30 -25.64 -2.62
N GLU A 204 38.09 -24.93 -3.73
CA GLU A 204 38.24 -25.49 -5.09
C GLU A 204 39.36 -24.83 -5.92
N GLY A 205 39.92 -23.71 -5.45
CA GLY A 205 40.86 -22.87 -6.20
C GLY A 205 42.34 -23.25 -6.06
N THR A 206 43.18 -22.54 -6.82
CA THR A 206 44.64 -22.68 -6.79
C THR A 206 45.29 -21.84 -5.68
N GLY A 207 46.55 -22.13 -5.33
CA GLY A 207 47.25 -21.46 -4.21
C GLY A 207 47.31 -19.92 -4.32
N ASP A 208 47.40 -19.37 -5.52
CA ASP A 208 47.41 -17.90 -5.71
C ASP A 208 46.01 -17.29 -5.51
N GLN A 209 44.97 -18.00 -5.93
CA GLN A 209 43.58 -17.60 -5.73
C GLN A 209 43.21 -17.63 -4.24
N PHE A 210 43.77 -18.58 -3.49
CA PHE A 210 43.62 -18.68 -2.03
C PHE A 210 44.16 -17.44 -1.30
N VAL A 211 45.35 -16.96 -1.67
CA VAL A 211 45.97 -15.80 -1.00
C VAL A 211 45.18 -14.51 -1.26
N SER A 212 44.61 -14.34 -2.46
CA SER A 212 43.74 -13.19 -2.78
C SER A 212 42.43 -13.25 -1.97
N ALA A 213 41.73 -14.39 -2.03
CA ALA A 213 40.48 -14.62 -1.33
C ALA A 213 40.63 -14.41 0.20
N TYR A 214 41.72 -14.89 0.77
CA TYR A 214 42.02 -14.72 2.20
C TYR A 214 42.17 -13.24 2.59
N LYS A 215 42.85 -12.42 1.77
CA LYS A 215 43.00 -10.98 2.04
C LYS A 215 41.67 -10.24 1.97
N GLU A 216 40.85 -10.58 0.99
CA GLU A 216 39.52 -9.98 0.80
C GLU A 216 38.59 -10.33 1.99
N ILE A 217 38.63 -11.57 2.48
CA ILE A 217 37.90 -11.98 3.69
C ILE A 217 38.36 -11.22 4.94
N GLN A 218 39.66 -10.97 5.11
CA GLN A 218 40.15 -10.17 6.24
C GLN A 218 39.68 -8.72 6.18
N GLN A 219 39.58 -8.14 4.99
CA GLN A 219 39.04 -6.78 4.80
C GLN A 219 37.54 -6.72 5.10
N MET A 220 36.77 -7.72 4.64
CA MET A 220 35.35 -7.85 4.99
C MET A 220 35.14 -7.98 6.50
N LYS A 221 35.97 -8.78 7.18
CA LYS A 221 35.92 -8.92 8.65
C LYS A 221 36.10 -7.58 9.36
N GLN A 222 37.09 -6.78 8.98
CA GLN A 222 37.32 -5.45 9.58
C GLN A 222 36.14 -4.50 9.33
N TYR A 223 35.53 -4.56 8.14
CA TYR A 223 34.36 -3.76 7.82
C TYR A 223 33.14 -4.14 8.67
N LEU A 224 32.90 -5.44 8.88
CA LEU A 224 31.82 -5.94 9.72
C LEU A 224 32.00 -5.59 11.21
N GLU A 225 33.23 -5.68 11.73
CA GLU A 225 33.54 -5.28 13.10
C GLU A 225 33.27 -3.79 13.33
N LYS A 226 33.55 -2.94 12.32
CA LYS A 226 33.22 -1.51 12.37
C LYS A 226 31.70 -1.26 12.43
N ILE A 227 30.92 -1.92 11.57
CA ILE A 227 29.45 -1.79 11.57
C ILE A 227 28.85 -2.23 12.91
N LEU A 228 29.36 -3.31 13.49
CA LEU A 228 28.91 -3.80 14.80
C LEU A 228 29.20 -2.79 15.92
N ASN A 229 30.39 -2.18 15.93
CA ASN A 229 30.73 -1.14 16.89
C ASN A 229 29.86 0.10 16.74
N ASP A 230 29.67 0.60 15.52
CA ASP A 230 28.81 1.77 15.25
C ASP A 230 27.36 1.52 15.70
N ASN A 231 26.84 0.30 15.51
CA ASN A 231 25.51 -0.09 15.97
C ASN A 231 25.42 -0.21 17.49
N ASN A 232 26.45 -0.73 18.16
CA ASN A 232 26.50 -0.79 19.62
C ASN A 232 26.55 0.61 20.25
N GLU A 233 27.32 1.53 19.69
CA GLU A 233 27.35 2.93 20.13
C GLU A 233 25.99 3.62 19.95
N ARG A 234 25.31 3.38 18.82
CA ARG A 234 23.93 3.86 18.59
C ARG A 234 22.95 3.28 19.60
N LYS A 235 23.03 1.98 19.89
CA LYS A 235 22.20 1.32 20.90
C LYS A 235 22.39 1.97 22.27
N LEU A 236 23.64 2.15 22.71
CA LEU A 236 23.97 2.79 23.99
C LEU A 236 23.46 4.23 24.08
N ALA A 237 23.56 5.00 22.98
CA ALA A 237 23.03 6.36 22.92
C ALA A 237 21.49 6.41 23.03
N LEU A 238 20.79 5.45 22.41
CA LEU A 238 19.34 5.33 22.48
C LEU A 238 18.85 4.90 23.88
N GLU A 239 19.55 3.98 24.53
CA GLU A 239 19.27 3.54 25.90
C GLU A 239 19.46 4.70 26.90
N LYS A 240 20.54 5.49 26.73
CA LYS A 240 20.81 6.70 27.53
C LYS A 240 19.73 7.78 27.35
N ASN A 241 19.22 7.98 26.14
CA ASN A 241 18.17 8.97 25.84
C ASN A 241 16.78 8.55 26.34
N ARG A 242 16.55 7.27 26.64
CA ARG A 242 15.27 6.75 27.14
C ARG A 242 15.17 6.70 28.67
N GLY A 243 16.19 7.14 29.40
CA GLY A 243 16.19 7.15 30.87
C GLY A 243 16.19 5.76 31.50
N ILE A 244 16.53 4.71 30.74
CA ILE A 244 16.69 3.36 31.29
C ILE A 244 18.11 3.26 31.82
N GLN A 245 18.27 3.45 33.14
CA GLN A 245 19.49 3.04 33.84
C GLN A 245 19.36 1.56 34.23
N PHE A 246 20.40 0.78 33.94
CA PHE A 246 20.70 -0.43 34.71
C PHE A 246 21.54 -0.04 35.92
#